data_AF-A0AAV4ESM0-F1
#
_entry.id   AF-A0AAV4ESM0-F1
#
_cell.length_a   1.000
_cell.length_b   1.000
_cell.length_c   1.000
_cell.angle_alpha   90.00
_cell.angle_beta   90.00
_cell.angle_gamma   90.00
#
_symmetry.space_group_name_H-M   'P 1'
#
loop_
_entity.id
_entity.type
_entity.pdbx_description
1 polymer ?
#
loop_
_entity_poly.entity_id
_entity_poly.type
_entity_poly.pdbx_seq_one_letter_code
_entity_poly.pdbx_strand_id
1 'polypeptide(L)'
;MELLLGQPQPCPQGTSYCMVDISQTAGAREVRKRCVDRPTCQREWYDETSDEDKCITFDPRDTSRRLVCHFCCVTDDCNRQLKPAQSSWFTP
;
A
#
# COMPACT_ATOMS: atom_id res chain seq x y z
N MET A 1 5.49 14.60 22.41
CA MET A 1 5.29 14.24 20.99
C MET A 1 4.31 13.09 20.96
N GLU A 2 3.03 13.37 20.70
CA GLU A 2 2.03 12.33 20.51
C GLU A 2 2.09 11.88 19.06
N LEU A 3 2.57 10.66 18.83
CA LEU A 3 2.30 9.96 17.58
C LEU A 3 0.80 9.65 17.58
N LEU A 4 0.01 10.46 16.87
CA LEU A 4 -1.36 10.12 16.48
C LEU A 4 -1.28 8.94 15.50
N LEU A 5 -1.03 7.75 16.02
CA LEU A 5 -1.25 6.50 15.31
C LEU A 5 -2.76 6.40 15.10
N GLY A 6 -3.23 6.78 13.92
CA GLY A 6 -4.64 6.64 13.55
C GLY A 6 -5.09 5.22 13.87
N GLN A 7 -6.12 5.08 14.70
CA GLN A 7 -6.65 3.77 15.04
C GLN A 7 -7.26 3.15 13.77
N PRO A 8 -7.11 1.83 13.56
CA PRO A 8 -7.83 1.15 12.48
C PRO A 8 -9.33 1.45 12.59
N GLN A 9 -9.93 1.86 11.48
CA GLN A 9 -11.37 2.10 11.37
C GLN A 9 -11.95 1.13 10.36
N PRO A 10 -13.21 0.68 10.56
CA PRO A 10 -13.91 -0.11 9.56
C PRO A 10 -13.92 0.60 8.20
N CYS A 11 -13.69 -0.17 7.13
CA CYS A 11 -13.76 0.37 5.80
C CYS A 11 -15.20 0.80 5.45
N PRO A 12 -15.39 1.97 4.80
CA PRO A 12 -16.69 2.39 4.31
C PRO A 12 -17.34 1.34 3.40
N GLN A 13 -18.67 1.37 3.31
CA GLN A 13 -19.41 0.51 2.40
C GLN A 13 -18.91 0.66 0.96
N GLY A 14 -18.73 -0.47 0.25
CA GLY A 14 -18.18 -0.49 -1.11
C GLY A 14 -16.66 -0.56 -1.18
N THR A 15 -15.95 -0.43 -0.05
CA THR A 15 -14.49 -0.65 0.03
C THR A 15 -14.20 -1.88 0.88
N SER A 16 -13.65 -2.93 0.26
CA SER A 16 -13.42 -4.24 0.91
C SER A 16 -11.95 -4.64 0.92
N TYR A 17 -11.07 -3.75 0.49
CA TYR A 17 -9.64 -4.00 0.36
C TYR A 17 -8.86 -2.88 1.02
N CYS A 18 -7.65 -3.18 1.47
CA CYS A 18 -6.75 -2.18 2.03
C CYS A 18 -5.63 -1.90 1.03
N MET A 19 -5.22 -0.63 0.95
CA MET A 19 -4.12 -0.20 0.11
C MET A 19 -3.08 0.60 0.90
N VAL A 20 -1.81 0.43 0.54
CA VAL A 20 -0.71 1.33 0.90
C VAL A 20 -0.22 1.99 -0.38
N ASP A 21 -0.33 3.31 -0.45
CA ASP A 21 0.29 4.14 -1.48
C ASP A 21 1.64 4.64 -0.93
N ILE A 22 2.72 4.45 -1.69
CA ILE A 22 4.07 4.93 -1.37
C ILE A 22 4.58 5.77 -2.53
N SER A 23 4.96 7.01 -2.23
CA SER A 23 5.68 7.89 -3.14
C SER A 23 7.01 8.28 -2.50
N GLN A 24 8.11 8.13 -3.24
CA GLN A 24 9.44 8.53 -2.79
C GLN A 24 10.10 9.43 -3.83
N THR A 25 10.60 10.57 -3.38
CA THR A 25 11.37 11.51 -4.20
C THR A 25 12.47 12.15 -3.35
N ALA A 26 13.73 12.02 -3.78
CA ALA A 26 14.88 12.75 -3.23
C ALA A 26 14.99 12.70 -1.68
N GLY A 27 14.90 11.52 -1.07
CA GLY A 27 15.04 11.34 0.38
C GLY A 27 13.75 11.54 1.17
N ALA A 28 12.69 12.08 0.56
CA ALA A 28 11.37 12.18 1.16
C ALA A 28 10.50 10.98 0.77
N ARG A 29 9.70 10.49 1.73
CA ARG A 29 8.67 9.47 1.50
C ARG A 29 7.33 9.97 1.99
N GLU A 30 6.32 9.83 1.15
CA GLU A 30 4.92 9.95 1.50
C GLU A 30 4.29 8.56 1.53
N VAL A 31 3.48 8.30 2.56
CA VAL A 31 2.75 7.04 2.72
C VAL A 31 1.30 7.38 3.01
N ARG A 32 0.39 6.81 2.22
CA ARG A 32 -1.05 6.88 2.49
C ARG A 32 -1.61 5.48 2.62
N LYS A 33 -2.41 5.26 3.66
CA LYS A 33 -3.17 4.02 3.85
C LYS A 33 -4.65 4.32 3.71
N ARG A 34 -5.37 3.48 2.97
CA ARG A 34 -6.80 3.69 2.70
C ARG A 34 -7.52 2.39 2.40
N CYS A 35 -8.83 2.41 2.57
CA CYS A 35 -9.71 1.39 2.04
C CYS A 35 -10.02 1.69 0.57
N VAL A 36 -10.10 0.65 -0.26
CA VAL A 36 -10.38 0.76 -1.69
C VAL A 36 -11.33 -0.34 -2.15
N ASP A 37 -11.87 -0.19 -3.36
CA ASP A 37 -12.70 -1.20 -4.01
C ASP A 37 -11.87 -2.16 -4.89
N ARG A 38 -12.51 -3.23 -5.39
CA ARG A 38 -11.85 -4.22 -6.26
C ARG A 38 -11.27 -3.58 -7.54
N PRO A 39 -12.00 -2.73 -8.28
CA PRO A 39 -11.46 -2.09 -9.49
C PRO A 39 -10.20 -1.26 -9.23
N THR A 40 -10.13 -0.55 -8.11
CA THR A 40 -8.95 0.22 -7.73
C THR A 40 -7.75 -0.69 -7.44
N CYS A 41 -7.95 -1.81 -6.73
CA CYS A 41 -6.88 -2.80 -6.52
C CYS A 41 -6.40 -3.45 -7.81
N GLN A 42 -7.29 -3.74 -8.74
CA GLN A 42 -6.91 -4.22 -10.06
C GLN A 42 -6.00 -3.20 -10.76
N ARG A 43 -6.48 -1.97 -10.91
CA ARG A 43 -5.79 -0.96 -11.70
C ARG A 43 -4.46 -0.51 -11.07
N GLU A 44 -4.50 -0.03 -9.83
CA GLU A 44 -3.34 0.65 -9.24
C GLU A 44 -2.31 -0.33 -8.65
N TRP A 45 -2.77 -1.46 -8.13
CA TRP A 45 -1.85 -2.50 -7.64
C TRP A 45 -1.49 -3.49 -8.73
N TYR A 46 -2.45 -4.30 -9.20
CA TYR A 46 -2.14 -5.42 -10.08
C TYR A 46 -1.57 -4.95 -11.43
N ASP A 47 -2.26 -4.04 -12.14
CA ASP A 47 -1.88 -3.63 -13.49
C ASP A 47 -0.65 -2.68 -13.49
N GLU A 48 -0.53 -1.79 -12.49
CA GLU A 48 0.49 -0.72 -12.51
C GLU A 48 1.76 -1.02 -11.70
N THR A 49 1.70 -1.83 -10.63
CA THR A 49 2.82 -1.91 -9.66
C THR A 49 3.20 -3.29 -9.17
N SER A 50 2.37 -4.31 -9.35
CA SER A 50 2.60 -5.66 -8.80
C SER A 50 3.82 -6.36 -9.39
N ASP A 51 4.09 -6.11 -10.67
CA ASP A 51 5.22 -6.66 -11.43
C ASP A 51 6.39 -5.68 -11.59
N GLU A 52 6.29 -4.48 -11.00
CA GLU A 52 7.35 -3.49 -11.07
C GLU A 52 8.49 -3.85 -10.11
N ASP A 53 9.69 -4.12 -10.65
CA ASP A 53 10.88 -4.50 -9.88
C ASP A 53 11.15 -3.57 -8.69
N LYS A 54 10.91 -2.27 -8.86
CA LYS A 54 11.12 -1.27 -7.81
C LYS A 54 10.17 -1.43 -6.61
N CYS A 55 8.97 -1.97 -6.84
CA CYS A 55 7.96 -2.23 -5.83
C CYS A 55 8.12 -3.63 -5.23
N ILE A 56 8.50 -4.62 -6.04
CA ILE A 56 8.86 -5.97 -5.57
C ILE A 56 10.07 -5.90 -4.63
N THR A 57 11.10 -5.14 -4.99
CA THR A 57 12.35 -4.97 -4.20
C THR A 57 12.29 -3.81 -3.22
N PHE A 58 11.10 -3.31 -2.90
CA PHE A 58 10.94 -2.19 -1.97
C PHE A 58 11.56 -2.50 -0.60
N ASP A 59 12.54 -1.68 -0.19
CA ASP A 59 13.10 -1.67 1.17
C ASP A 59 12.58 -0.41 1.90
N PRO A 60 11.83 -0.56 3.00
CA PRO A 60 11.35 0.57 3.77
C PRO A 60 12.46 1.43 4.39
N ARG A 61 13.72 0.99 4.43
CA ARG A 61 14.85 1.79 4.94
C ARG A 61 15.52 2.63 3.85
N ASP A 62 15.27 2.34 2.58
CA ASP A 62 15.83 3.09 1.47
C ASP A 62 14.89 4.22 1.04
N THR A 63 15.30 5.46 1.28
CA THR A 63 14.60 6.68 0.82
C THR A 63 15.28 7.39 -0.34
N SER A 64 16.41 6.86 -0.81
CA SER A 64 17.20 7.47 -1.90
C SER A 64 16.56 7.24 -3.27
N ARG A 65 15.84 6.13 -3.43
CA ARG A 65 15.19 5.74 -4.69
C ARG A 65 13.96 6.61 -4.96
N ARG A 66 13.79 6.99 -6.23
CA ARG A 66 12.53 7.55 -6.73
C ARG A 66 11.60 6.41 -7.13
N LEU A 67 10.45 6.32 -6.48
CA LEU A 67 9.44 5.31 -6.82
C LEU A 67 8.03 5.77 -6.49
N VAL A 68 7.07 5.15 -7.15
CA VAL A 68 5.65 5.18 -6.83
C VAL A 68 5.20 3.73 -6.85
N CYS A 69 4.68 3.27 -5.71
CA CYS A 69 4.20 1.90 -5.54
C CYS A 69 2.86 1.92 -4.82
N HIS A 70 1.94 1.10 -5.30
CA HIS A 70 0.73 0.76 -4.59
C HIS A 70 0.91 -0.66 -4.05
N PHE A 71 0.23 -1.01 -2.96
CA PHE A 71 0.16 -2.39 -2.49
C PHE A 71 -1.24 -2.64 -2.00
N CYS A 72 -2.01 -3.49 -2.70
CA CYS A 72 -3.34 -3.88 -2.28
C CYS A 72 -3.33 -5.24 -1.57
N CYS A 73 -4.08 -5.35 -0.47
CA CYS A 73 -4.25 -6.58 0.27
C CYS A 73 -5.70 -6.80 0.74
N VAL A 74 -6.06 -8.06 1.03
CA VAL A 74 -7.46 -8.52 1.08
C VAL A 74 -7.97 -8.92 2.48
N THR A 75 -7.10 -9.03 3.48
CA THR A 75 -7.51 -9.44 4.84
C THR A 75 -7.64 -8.24 5.76
N ASP A 76 -8.41 -8.38 6.83
CA ASP A 76 -8.51 -7.33 7.86
C ASP A 76 -7.13 -6.92 8.36
N ASP A 77 -6.91 -5.60 8.46
CA ASP A 77 -5.68 -5.01 8.99
C ASP A 77 -4.40 -5.48 8.26
N CYS A 78 -4.50 -5.89 6.99
CA CYS A 78 -3.34 -6.39 6.23
C CYS A 78 -2.30 -5.30 5.89
N ASN A 79 -2.73 -4.04 5.85
CA ASN A 79 -1.87 -2.90 5.50
C ASN A 79 -1.18 -2.26 6.72
N ARG A 80 -0.99 -2.99 7.83
CA ARG A 80 -0.21 -2.52 8.99
C ARG A 80 1.22 -2.13 8.62
N GLN A 81 1.84 -2.89 7.74
CA GLN A 81 3.20 -2.63 7.26
C GLN A 81 3.16 -1.75 5.99
N LEU A 82 4.30 -1.15 5.63
CA LEU A 82 4.40 -0.38 4.37
C LEU A 82 4.23 -1.29 3.15
N LYS A 83 4.80 -2.49 3.21
CA LYS A 83 4.59 -3.56 2.24
C LYS A 83 3.81 -4.68 2.94
N PRO A 84 2.53 -4.90 2.61
CA PRO A 84 1.73 -6.00 3.16
C PRO A 84 2.40 -7.36 2.92
N ALA A 85 2.05 -8.35 3.76
CA ALA A 85 2.52 -9.71 3.57
C ALA A 85 2.06 -10.25 2.20
N GLN A 86 2.95 -10.92 1.48
CA GLN A 86 2.64 -11.46 0.14
C GLN A 86 1.41 -12.37 0.13
N SER A 87 1.21 -13.16 1.18
CA SER A 87 0.04 -14.03 1.34
C SER A 87 -1.29 -13.27 1.45
N SER A 88 -1.26 -11.96 1.69
CA SER A 88 -2.45 -11.12 1.78
C SER A 88 -2.68 -10.27 0.53
N TRP A 89 -1.78 -10.32 -0.46
CA TRP A 89 -1.88 -9.48 -1.65
C TRP A 89 -3.14 -9.78 -2.45
N PHE A 90 -3.71 -8.72 -3.03
CA PHE A 90 -4.77 -8.89 -4.00
C PHE A 90 -4.23 -9.60 -5.24
N THR A 91 -4.92 -10.66 -5.62
CA THR A 91 -4.78 -11.39 -6.88
C THR A 91 -6.16 -11.45 -7.54
N PRO A 92 -6.29 -11.15 -8.84
CA PRO A 92 -7.59 -11.03 -9.52
C PRO A 92 -8.46 -12.29 -9.50
#